data_AF-A0A1V4W217-F1
#
_entry.id   AF-A0A1V4W217-F1
#
_cell.length_a   1.000
_cell.length_b   1.000
_cell.length_c   1.000
_cell.angle_alpha   90.00
_cell.angle_beta   90.00
_cell.angle_gamma   90.00
#
_symmetry.space_group_name_H-M   'P 1'
#
loop_
_entity.id
_entity.type
_entity.pdbx_description
1 polymer ?
#
loop_
_entity_poly.entity_id
_entity_poly.type
_entity_poly.pdbx_seq_one_letter_code
_entity_poly.pdbx_strand_id
1 'polypeptide(L)'
;MGLTATKSLVTCLSYSPQLAYWCGFKISKRVPSESTFSRFETKMTSLQLQEALNSICEKLSAKFLTLTGSTGQVLIDSTDLPAHEKPSKESTTGASFGHRTASAGEDEMFYGYKLHLAAVNTVNGPAPIAARVAPANCSDVNKEIIPKLMKEACDFHKDVLGECCKTPLKSLQNAHKI
;
A
#
# COMPACT_ATOMS: atom_id res chain seq x y z
N MET A 1 5.75 9.24 -13.74
CA MET A 1 5.07 8.54 -14.86
C MET A 1 4.07 7.57 -14.26
N GLY A 2 2.78 7.88 -14.33
CA GLY A 2 1.73 6.96 -13.88
C GLY A 2 1.48 5.89 -14.95
N LEU A 3 1.69 4.62 -14.61
CA LEU A 3 1.30 3.49 -15.47
C LEU A 3 -0.21 3.29 -15.33
N THR A 4 -1.01 4.00 -16.13
CA THR A 4 -2.47 4.00 -16.01
C THR A 4 -3.16 2.82 -16.69
N ALA A 5 -2.43 2.05 -17.53
CA ALA A 5 -2.97 0.94 -18.29
C ALA A 5 -2.01 -0.25 -18.33
N THR A 6 -2.57 -1.47 -18.39
CA THR A 6 -1.83 -2.73 -18.53
C THR A 6 -0.92 -2.73 -19.76
N LYS A 7 -1.37 -2.12 -20.86
CA LYS A 7 -0.54 -1.87 -22.06
C LYS A 7 0.74 -1.10 -21.76
N SER A 8 0.64 -0.04 -20.96
CA SER A 8 1.80 0.78 -20.56
C SER A 8 2.76 -0.03 -19.70
N LEU A 9 2.24 -0.84 -18.77
CA LEU A 9 3.04 -1.77 -17.97
C LEU A 9 3.81 -2.76 -18.86
N VAL A 10 3.13 -3.44 -19.78
CA VAL A 10 3.75 -4.41 -20.70
C VAL A 10 4.82 -3.75 -21.56
N THR A 11 4.57 -2.51 -22.02
CA THR A 11 5.54 -1.74 -22.79
C THR A 11 6.78 -1.41 -21.96
N CYS A 12 6.61 -0.93 -20.72
CA CYS A 12 7.74 -0.64 -19.82
C CYS A 12 8.55 -1.90 -19.48
N LEU A 13 7.89 -3.02 -19.18
CA LEU A 13 8.56 -4.30 -18.92
C LEU A 13 9.32 -4.81 -20.15
N SER A 14 8.77 -4.61 -21.35
CA SER A 14 9.42 -5.00 -22.60
C SER A 14 10.64 -4.12 -22.91
N TYR A 15 10.58 -2.83 -22.55
CA TYR A 15 11.64 -1.87 -22.80
C TYR A 15 12.81 -2.00 -21.80
N SER A 16 12.54 -2.39 -20.55
CA SER A 16 13.55 -2.54 -19.51
C SER A 16 13.69 -4.00 -19.04
N PRO A 17 14.65 -4.76 -19.59
CA PRO A 17 14.96 -6.12 -19.13
C PRO A 17 15.33 -6.18 -17.65
N GLN A 18 15.96 -5.13 -17.11
CA GLN A 18 16.31 -5.03 -15.70
C GLN A 18 15.06 -4.93 -14.83
N LEU A 19 14.08 -4.10 -15.22
CA LEU A 19 12.80 -4.01 -14.52
C LEU A 19 12.06 -5.36 -14.58
N ALA A 20 12.01 -5.99 -15.77
CA ALA A 20 11.38 -7.30 -15.92
C ALA A 20 12.03 -8.36 -15.01
N TYR A 21 13.36 -8.34 -14.90
CA TYR A 21 14.10 -9.22 -14.00
C TYR A 21 13.76 -8.96 -12.52
N TRP A 22 13.70 -7.70 -12.09
CA TRP A 22 13.29 -7.34 -10.72
C TRP A 22 11.85 -7.74 -10.41
N CYS A 23 10.96 -7.72 -11.41
CA CYS A 23 9.61 -8.25 -11.31
C CYS A 23 9.53 -9.79 -11.33
N GLY A 24 10.67 -10.50 -11.39
CA GLY A 24 10.74 -11.96 -11.36
C GLY A 24 10.58 -12.64 -12.72
N PHE A 25 10.59 -11.89 -13.83
CA PHE A 25 10.60 -12.47 -15.16
C PHE A 25 12.01 -12.89 -15.58
N LYS A 26 12.12 -14.06 -16.23
CA LYS A 26 13.40 -14.51 -16.77
C LYS A 26 13.77 -13.63 -17.97
N ILE A 27 14.99 -13.08 -17.97
CA ILE A 27 15.53 -12.24 -19.06
C ILE A 27 15.49 -12.98 -20.41
N SER A 28 15.66 -14.30 -20.40
CA SER A 28 15.63 -15.15 -21.59
C SER A 28 14.22 -15.43 -22.14
N LYS A 29 13.16 -14.98 -21.47
CA LYS A 29 11.76 -15.21 -21.86
C LYS A 29 11.07 -13.90 -22.19
N ARG A 30 10.11 -13.97 -23.11
CA ARG A 30 9.22 -12.84 -23.40
C ARG A 30 8.37 -12.53 -22.16
N VAL A 31 8.21 -11.23 -21.87
CA VAL A 31 7.28 -10.78 -20.84
C VAL A 31 5.83 -11.16 -21.19
N PRO A 32 4.94 -11.37 -20.19
CA PRO A 32 3.56 -11.71 -20.44
C PRO A 32 2.82 -10.66 -21.29
N SER A 33 1.85 -11.11 -22.09
CA SER A 33 0.99 -10.22 -22.89
C SER A 33 0.01 -9.45 -22.00
N GLU A 34 -0.55 -8.37 -22.54
CA GLU A 34 -1.65 -7.62 -21.90
C GLU A 34 -2.83 -8.51 -21.53
N SER A 35 -3.21 -9.43 -22.42
CA SER A 35 -4.28 -10.41 -22.14
C SER A 35 -3.94 -11.36 -21.00
N THR A 36 -2.65 -11.65 -20.75
CA THR A 36 -2.22 -12.48 -19.62
C THR A 36 -2.38 -11.72 -18.30
N PHE A 37 -1.96 -10.45 -18.28
CA PHE A 37 -2.14 -9.59 -17.11
C PHE A 37 -3.63 -9.36 -16.79
N SER A 38 -4.46 -9.06 -17.79
CA SER A 38 -5.91 -8.88 -17.58
C SER A 38 -6.59 -10.14 -17.00
N ARG A 39 -6.23 -11.32 -17.50
CA ARG A 39 -6.71 -12.60 -16.94
C ARG A 39 -6.22 -12.82 -15.51
N PHE A 40 -5.01 -12.40 -15.20
CA PHE A 40 -4.45 -12.49 -13.86
C PHE A 40 -5.17 -11.55 -12.89
N GLU A 41 -5.38 -10.29 -13.26
CA GLU A 41 -6.15 -9.31 -12.48
C GLU A 41 -7.57 -9.82 -12.19
N THR A 42 -8.22 -10.42 -13.18
CA THR A 42 -9.56 -11.03 -13.00
C THR A 42 -9.54 -12.21 -12.02
N LYS A 43 -8.45 -12.97 -11.95
CA LYS A 43 -8.29 -14.03 -10.94
C LYS A 43 -7.95 -13.46 -9.56
N MET A 44 -7.33 -12.29 -9.50
CA MET A 44 -6.92 -11.61 -8.27
C MET A 44 -8.08 -11.03 -7.48
N THR A 45 -9.27 -10.91 -8.08
CA THR A 45 -10.50 -10.59 -7.35
C THR A 45 -11.07 -11.78 -6.58
N SER A 46 -10.55 -13.00 -6.78
CA SER A 46 -10.95 -14.17 -5.99
C SER A 46 -10.37 -14.11 -4.58
N LEU A 47 -11.19 -14.43 -3.57
CA LEU A 47 -10.80 -14.43 -2.16
C LEU A 47 -9.56 -15.29 -1.90
N GLN A 48 -9.47 -16.47 -2.53
CA GLN A 48 -8.34 -17.39 -2.37
C GLN A 48 -7.01 -16.75 -2.79
N LEU A 49 -6.98 -15.99 -3.89
CA LEU A 49 -5.75 -15.36 -4.35
C LEU A 49 -5.40 -14.12 -3.53
N GLN A 50 -6.39 -13.42 -2.99
CA GLN A 50 -6.18 -12.32 -2.04
C GLN A 50 -5.56 -12.82 -0.74
N GLU A 51 -6.08 -13.91 -0.17
CA GLU A 51 -5.52 -14.56 1.02
C GLU A 51 -4.09 -15.04 0.77
N ALA A 52 -3.84 -15.64 -0.39
CA ALA A 52 -2.49 -16.08 -0.77
C ALA A 52 -1.51 -14.90 -0.87
N LEU A 53 -1.94 -13.79 -1.49
CA LEU A 53 -1.13 -12.58 -1.60
C LEU A 53 -0.85 -11.96 -0.24
N ASN A 54 -1.88 -11.85 0.63
CA ASN A 54 -1.72 -11.35 1.99
C ASN A 54 -0.73 -12.21 2.78
N SER A 55 -0.84 -13.54 2.70
CA SER A 55 0.10 -14.46 3.35
C SER A 55 1.54 -14.28 2.84
N ILE A 56 1.73 -14.02 1.55
CA ILE A 56 3.05 -13.75 0.98
C ILE A 56 3.60 -12.43 1.55
N CYS A 57 2.80 -11.37 1.54
CA CYS A 57 3.18 -10.07 2.09
C CYS A 57 3.56 -10.17 3.58
N GLU A 58 2.73 -10.83 4.39
CA GLU A 58 2.98 -11.06 5.82
C GLU A 58 4.29 -11.82 6.04
N LYS A 59 4.52 -12.91 5.30
CA LYS A 59 5.77 -13.70 5.41
C LYS A 59 6.99 -12.89 5.00
N LEU A 60 6.89 -12.08 3.95
CA LEU A 60 7.98 -11.22 3.50
C LEU A 60 8.28 -10.12 4.52
N SER A 61 7.26 -9.44 5.03
CA SER A 61 7.40 -8.44 6.09
C SER A 61 7.99 -9.05 7.36
N ALA A 62 7.51 -10.22 7.80
CA ALA A 62 8.01 -10.91 8.97
C ALA A 62 9.49 -11.30 8.81
N LYS A 63 9.85 -11.88 7.66
CA LYS A 63 11.23 -12.23 7.36
C LYS A 63 12.12 -11.00 7.30
N PHE A 64 11.66 -9.91 6.69
CA PHE A 64 12.39 -8.65 6.62
C PHE A 64 12.67 -8.11 8.03
N LEU A 65 11.64 -8.00 8.86
CA LEU A 65 11.78 -7.57 10.26
C LEU A 65 12.70 -8.46 11.09
N THR A 66 12.62 -9.78 10.91
CA THR A 66 13.49 -10.72 11.63
C THR A 66 14.96 -10.50 11.27
N LEU A 67 15.25 -10.12 10.01
CA LEU A 67 16.61 -9.87 9.54
C LEU A 67 17.15 -8.50 9.96
N THR A 68 16.31 -7.47 9.94
CA THR A 68 16.73 -6.08 10.19
C THR A 68 16.54 -5.64 11.64
N GLY A 69 15.76 -6.38 12.42
CA GLY A 69 15.20 -5.91 13.69
C GLY A 69 14.28 -4.69 13.48
N SER A 70 13.89 -4.07 14.59
CA SER A 70 13.15 -2.81 14.58
C SER A 70 13.64 -1.88 15.69
N THR A 71 13.35 -0.59 15.57
CA THR A 71 13.57 0.38 16.66
C THR A 71 12.39 0.45 17.64
N GLY A 72 11.35 -0.36 17.43
CA GLY A 72 10.14 -0.44 18.26
C GLY A 72 9.13 0.70 18.08
N GLN A 73 9.38 1.68 17.21
CA GLN A 73 8.45 2.78 16.93
C GLN A 73 7.55 2.45 15.73
N VAL A 74 6.23 2.55 15.93
CA VAL A 74 5.24 2.45 14.85
C VAL A 74 4.97 3.85 14.29
N LEU A 75 5.20 4.01 12.99
CA LEU A 75 4.82 5.16 12.20
C LEU A 75 3.50 4.84 11.51
N ILE A 76 2.55 5.78 11.53
CA ILE A 76 1.32 5.68 10.76
C ILE A 76 1.22 6.90 9.87
N ASP A 77 0.98 6.65 8.59
CA ASP A 77 0.73 7.68 7.60
C ASP A 77 -0.39 7.23 6.65
N SER A 78 -0.96 8.16 5.91
CA SER A 78 -1.96 7.87 4.88
C SER A 78 -1.58 8.47 3.54
N THR A 79 -1.82 7.71 2.48
CA THR A 79 -1.59 8.17 1.11
C THR A 79 -2.86 8.07 0.27
N ASP A 80 -3.07 9.08 -0.56
CA ASP A 80 -4.21 9.14 -1.48
C ASP A 80 -3.99 8.17 -2.65
N LEU A 81 -4.99 7.35 -2.92
CA LEU A 81 -5.00 6.39 -4.01
C LEU A 81 -6.14 6.74 -4.98
N PRO A 82 -5.84 7.36 -6.13
CA PRO A 82 -6.84 7.62 -7.16
C PRO A 82 -7.49 6.31 -7.62
N ALA A 83 -8.82 6.31 -7.75
CA ALA A 83 -9.52 5.17 -8.33
C ALA A 83 -9.13 5.01 -9.81
N HIS A 84 -9.05 3.75 -10.25
CA HIS A 84 -8.92 3.44 -11.67
C HIS A 84 -10.21 3.74 -12.43
N GLU A 85 -11.34 3.53 -11.77
CA GLU A 85 -12.66 3.83 -12.32
C GLU A 85 -12.98 5.31 -12.29
N LYS A 86 -13.85 5.72 -13.21
CA LYS A 86 -14.41 7.08 -13.20
C LYS A 86 -15.50 7.19 -12.14
N PRO A 87 -15.72 8.39 -11.57
CA PRO A 87 -16.82 8.62 -10.65
C PRO A 87 -18.17 8.20 -11.26
N SER A 88 -18.92 7.37 -10.54
CA SER A 88 -20.26 6.95 -10.90
C SER A 88 -21.23 7.22 -9.75
N LYS A 89 -22.49 7.55 -10.08
CA LYS A 89 -23.55 7.73 -9.07
C LYS A 89 -23.88 6.44 -8.32
N GLU A 90 -23.54 5.29 -8.89
CA GLU A 90 -23.80 3.95 -8.34
C GLU A 90 -22.47 3.21 -8.09
N SER A 91 -21.46 3.88 -7.55
CA SER A 91 -20.19 3.19 -7.23
C SER A 91 -20.43 2.08 -6.22
N THR A 92 -20.09 0.84 -6.61
CA THR A 92 -20.17 -0.36 -5.77
C THR A 92 -18.81 -0.77 -5.21
N THR A 93 -17.75 -0.02 -5.53
CA THR A 93 -16.35 -0.32 -5.19
C THR A 93 -15.89 0.30 -3.87
N GLY A 94 -16.69 1.20 -3.30
CA GLY A 94 -16.36 1.96 -2.09
C GLY A 94 -15.47 3.19 -2.33
N ALA A 95 -15.15 3.56 -3.59
CA ALA A 95 -14.44 4.80 -3.89
C ALA A 95 -15.34 6.04 -3.64
N SER A 96 -14.75 7.14 -3.16
CA SER A 96 -15.47 8.38 -2.89
C SER A 96 -14.64 9.60 -3.28
N PHE A 97 -15.24 10.78 -3.26
CA PHE A 97 -14.52 12.05 -3.44
C PHE A 97 -13.81 12.45 -2.14
N GLY A 98 -12.51 12.67 -2.22
CA GLY A 98 -11.69 13.24 -1.16
C GLY A 98 -11.13 14.60 -1.55
N HIS A 99 -10.59 15.30 -0.56
CA HIS A 99 -9.82 16.52 -0.76
C HIS A 99 -8.39 16.27 -0.32
N ARG A 100 -7.45 16.78 -1.11
CA ARG A 100 -6.02 16.80 -0.82
C ARG A 100 -5.54 18.23 -0.86
N THR A 101 -4.94 18.70 0.21
CA THR A 101 -4.14 19.94 0.18
C THR A 101 -2.76 19.58 -0.38
N ALA A 102 -2.48 19.98 -1.61
CA ALA A 102 -1.17 19.82 -2.22
C ALA A 102 -0.12 20.59 -1.44
N SER A 103 1.15 20.16 -1.50
CA SER A 103 2.27 20.82 -0.81
C SER A 103 2.43 22.30 -1.18
N ALA A 104 1.87 22.73 -2.32
CA ALA A 104 1.85 24.11 -2.80
C ALA A 104 0.70 24.97 -2.23
N GLY A 105 -0.15 24.41 -1.36
CA GLY A 105 -1.30 25.10 -0.77
C GLY A 105 -2.57 25.10 -1.62
N GLU A 106 -2.59 24.36 -2.72
CA GLU A 106 -3.78 24.18 -3.56
C GLU A 106 -4.61 23.00 -3.04
N ASP A 107 -5.94 23.17 -2.91
CA ASP A 107 -6.85 22.07 -2.60
C ASP A 107 -7.32 21.39 -3.89
N GLU A 108 -6.89 20.15 -4.09
CA GLU A 108 -7.28 19.30 -5.21
C GLU A 108 -8.32 18.28 -4.75
N MET A 109 -9.46 18.22 -5.44
CA MET A 109 -10.43 17.13 -5.26
C MET A 109 -10.00 15.93 -6.09
N PHE A 110 -10.03 14.73 -5.49
CA PHE A 110 -9.76 13.48 -6.20
C PHE A 110 -10.82 12.43 -5.89
N TYR A 111 -11.04 11.51 -6.82
CA TYR A 111 -11.92 10.37 -6.63
C TYR A 111 -11.10 9.11 -6.38
N GLY A 112 -11.35 8.42 -5.27
CA GLY A 112 -10.62 7.20 -4.93
C GLY A 112 -10.70 6.80 -3.48
N TYR A 113 -9.53 6.43 -2.95
CA TYR A 113 -9.34 5.84 -1.64
C TYR A 113 -8.21 6.53 -0.87
N LYS A 114 -8.11 6.25 0.42
CA LYS A 114 -6.96 6.50 1.26
C LYS A 114 -6.40 5.19 1.79
N LEU A 115 -5.10 4.99 1.62
CA LEU A 115 -4.37 3.88 2.20
C LEU A 115 -3.69 4.36 3.48
N HIS A 116 -4.17 3.88 4.63
CA HIS A 116 -3.52 4.06 5.92
C HIS A 116 -2.51 2.93 6.12
N LEU A 117 -1.25 3.28 6.28
CA LEU A 117 -0.13 2.34 6.40
C LEU A 117 0.52 2.50 7.76
N ALA A 118 0.69 1.39 8.48
CA ALA A 118 1.56 1.31 9.64
C ALA A 118 2.88 0.68 9.24
N ALA A 119 3.97 1.34 9.61
CA ALA A 119 5.33 0.88 9.38
C ALA A 119 6.15 0.95 10.66
N VAL A 120 7.17 0.11 10.78
CA VAL A 120 8.18 0.23 11.83
C VAL A 120 9.52 0.58 11.24
N ASN A 121 10.26 1.42 11.95
CA ASN A 121 11.60 1.78 11.51
C ASN A 121 12.58 0.61 11.72
N THR A 122 13.36 0.33 10.70
CA THR A 122 14.49 -0.62 10.73
C THR A 122 15.77 0.11 10.31
N VAL A 123 16.93 -0.51 10.53
CA VAL A 123 18.21 0.02 10.04
C VAL A 123 18.29 0.18 8.52
N ASN A 124 17.46 -0.55 7.77
CA ASN A 124 17.41 -0.53 6.31
C ASN A 124 16.26 0.33 5.75
N GLY A 125 15.50 1.01 6.61
CA GLY A 125 14.34 1.82 6.24
C GLY A 125 13.03 1.33 6.88
N PRO A 126 11.91 2.03 6.63
CA PRO A 126 10.61 1.66 7.19
C PRO A 126 10.08 0.37 6.58
N ALA A 127 9.65 -0.58 7.42
CA ALA A 127 9.03 -1.82 7.04
C ALA A 127 7.50 -1.73 7.21
N PRO A 128 6.69 -1.96 6.16
CA PRO A 128 5.23 -1.99 6.31
C PRO A 128 4.79 -3.24 7.07
N ILE A 129 3.95 -3.05 8.08
CA ILE A 129 3.50 -4.12 8.98
C ILE A 129 1.98 -4.27 9.07
N ALA A 130 1.22 -3.22 8.75
CA ALA A 130 -0.22 -3.30 8.60
C ALA A 130 -0.70 -2.21 7.62
N ALA A 131 -1.81 -2.48 6.93
CA ALA A 131 -2.37 -1.57 5.94
C ALA A 131 -3.90 -1.65 5.95
N ARG A 132 -4.57 -0.51 5.82
CA ARG A 132 -6.03 -0.42 5.68
C ARG A 132 -6.41 0.58 4.61
N VAL A 133 -7.32 0.18 3.74
CA VAL A 133 -7.88 1.06 2.71
C VAL A 133 -9.23 1.58 3.17
N ALA A 134 -9.47 2.86 2.95
CA ALA A 134 -10.73 3.53 3.24
C ALA A 134 -11.16 4.40 2.04
N PRO A 135 -12.44 4.76 1.91
CA PRO A 135 -12.88 5.74 0.91
C PRO A 135 -12.16 7.08 1.09
N ALA A 136 -11.94 7.84 0.01
CA ALA A 136 -11.14 9.08 0.07
C ALA A 136 -11.73 10.19 0.95
N ASN A 137 -13.03 10.15 1.25
CA ASN A 137 -13.69 11.08 2.18
C ASN A 137 -13.43 10.75 3.66
N CYS A 138 -12.71 9.67 3.97
CA CYS A 138 -12.29 9.37 5.34
C CYS A 138 -11.18 10.33 5.77
N SER A 139 -11.26 10.81 7.02
CA SER A 139 -10.18 11.62 7.60
C SER A 139 -8.97 10.77 7.96
N ASP A 140 -7.78 11.37 7.92
CA ASP A 140 -6.53 10.66 8.21
C ASP A 140 -6.50 10.20 9.67
N VAL A 141 -7.12 10.98 10.56
CA VAL A 141 -7.30 10.70 12.00
C VAL A 141 -8.61 9.95 12.30
N ASN A 142 -9.10 9.14 11.35
CA ASN A 142 -10.33 8.38 11.56
C ASN A 142 -10.24 7.53 12.84
N LYS A 143 -11.17 7.81 13.77
CA LYS A 143 -11.19 7.23 15.12
C LYS A 143 -11.45 5.73 15.15
N GLU A 144 -11.86 5.13 14.04
CA GLU A 144 -12.04 3.68 13.93
C GLU A 144 -10.87 3.00 13.23
N ILE A 145 -10.30 3.62 12.19
CA ILE A 145 -9.22 3.03 11.39
C ILE A 145 -7.92 3.03 12.18
N ILE A 146 -7.55 4.17 12.77
CA ILE A 146 -6.25 4.33 13.42
C ILE A 146 -6.06 3.37 14.61
N PRO A 147 -7.03 3.21 15.53
CA PRO A 147 -6.86 2.25 16.63
C PRO A 147 -6.80 0.79 16.16
N LYS A 148 -7.58 0.42 15.13
CA LYS A 148 -7.55 -0.94 14.55
C LYS A 148 -6.19 -1.21 13.89
N LEU A 149 -5.71 -0.26 13.09
CA LEU A 149 -4.42 -0.34 12.42
C LEU A 149 -3.26 -0.40 13.42
N MET A 150 -3.31 0.40 14.49
CA MET A 150 -2.31 0.37 15.55
C MET A 150 -2.30 -0.98 16.27
N LYS A 151 -3.48 -1.53 16.57
CA LYS A 151 -3.59 -2.85 17.19
C LYS A 151 -2.95 -3.93 16.32
N GLU A 152 -3.31 -3.97 15.03
CA GLU A 152 -2.74 -4.94 14.08
C GLU A 152 -1.24 -4.82 13.94
N ALA A 153 -0.72 -3.60 13.88
CA ALA A 153 0.70 -3.32 13.84
C ALA A 153 1.43 -3.84 15.10
N CYS A 154 0.88 -3.59 16.28
CA CYS A 154 1.45 -4.08 17.54
C CYS A 154 1.39 -5.60 17.65
N ASP A 155 0.26 -6.20 17.27
CA ASP A 155 0.07 -7.66 17.29
C ASP A 155 1.08 -8.33 16.33
N PHE A 156 1.17 -7.87 15.08
CA PHE A 156 2.13 -8.38 14.11
C PHE A 156 3.58 -8.23 14.58
N HIS A 157 3.96 -7.07 15.11
CA HIS A 157 5.32 -6.85 15.60
C HIS A 157 5.66 -7.79 16.76
N LYS A 158 4.73 -7.99 17.69
CA LYS A 158 4.89 -8.90 18.82
C LYS A 158 5.01 -10.35 18.36
N ASP A 159 4.21 -10.76 17.38
CA ASP A 159 4.25 -12.11 16.84
C ASP A 159 5.57 -12.43 16.13
N VAL A 160 6.17 -11.43 15.47
CA VAL A 160 7.43 -11.60 14.73
C VAL A 160 8.67 -11.47 15.63
N LEU A 161 8.71 -10.48 16.52
CA LEU A 161 9.92 -10.13 17.29
C LEU A 161 9.84 -10.48 18.79
N GLY A 162 8.68 -10.92 19.29
CA GLY A 162 8.47 -11.28 20.70
C GLY A 162 8.32 -10.08 21.65
N GLU A 163 8.48 -8.86 21.16
CA GLU A 163 8.37 -7.62 21.94
C GLU A 163 7.25 -6.73 21.40
N CYS A 164 6.54 -6.03 22.29
CA CYS A 164 5.54 -5.04 21.87
C CYS A 164 6.25 -3.73 21.48
N CYS A 165 5.82 -3.10 20.38
CA CYS A 165 6.30 -1.77 19.98
C CYS A 165 6.22 -0.78 21.15
N LYS A 166 7.30 -0.06 21.43
CA LYS A 166 7.31 1.05 22.38
C LYS A 166 6.69 2.25 21.67
N THR A 167 5.46 2.58 22.05
CA THR A 167 4.76 3.77 21.53
C THR A 167 5.59 5.03 21.79
N PRO A 168 5.66 5.90 20.78
CA PRO A 168 5.10 7.22 21.00
C PRO A 168 4.07 7.55 19.91
N LEU A 169 2.86 7.90 20.36
CA LEU A 169 1.93 8.72 19.62
C LEU A 169 2.62 10.06 19.29
N LYS A 170 3.36 10.12 18.20
CA LYS A 170 3.37 11.34 17.40
C LYS A 170 2.29 11.16 16.36
N SER A 171 1.08 11.54 16.73
CA SER A 171 0.15 12.06 15.74
C SER A 171 0.92 13.12 14.96
N LEU A 172 1.30 12.83 13.72
CA LEU A 172 1.77 13.85 12.79
C LEU A 172 0.54 14.67 12.39
N GLN A 173 0.10 15.54 13.31
CA GLN A 173 -0.67 16.74 12.97
C GLN A 173 0.20 17.79 12.26
N ASN A 174 1.44 17.45 11.88
CA ASN A 174 2.36 18.34 11.16
C ASN A 174 3.06 17.54 10.05
N ALA A 175 2.34 17.19 8.99
CA ALA A 175 2.92 17.19 7.65
C ALA A 175 2.61 18.55 6.99
N HIS A 176 3.09 19.63 7.62
CA HIS A 176 3.28 20.91 6.94
C HIS A 176 4.77 21.05 6.65
N LYS A 177 5.08 21.39 5.38
CA LYS A 177 6.40 21.74 4.83
C LYS A 177 7.41 20.60 4.75
N ILE A 178 7.51 19.97 3.57
CA ILE A 178 8.61 20.23 2.60
C ILE A 178 8.01 20.23 1.20
#